data_AF-A0A2A5E5D9-F1
#
_entry.id   AF-A0A2A5E5D9-F1
#
_cell.length_a   1.000
_cell.length_b   1.000
_cell.length_c   1.000
_cell.angle_alpha   90.00
_cell.angle_beta   90.00
_cell.angle_gamma   90.00
#
_symmetry.space_group_name_H-M   'P 1'
#
loop_
_entity.id
_entity.type
_entity.pdbx_description
1 polymer ?
#
loop_
_entity_poly.entity_id
_entity_poly.type
_entity_poly.pdbx_seq_one_letter_code
_entity_poly.pdbx_strand_id
1 'polypeptide(L)'
;MGIKMIETKTRNECWFEAIKEWELLLGSDSLLLKKEAIAPYTKNTIGINRNIKGILKPQSTKEVQSIVRIAQKYKTPLYPISGGKNWGYGSSNPVEKTSFIVDLSKMNKIKNFDAELGVVTVEPGVTQQDLYEYFKKNGDEFMVPTTGAGPSASILGNALERGYGLTPHSDHFEAITSFNAVLPNGELYKPALEELGGKKINQLFKWGLGPYLDGLFTQGNFGIVTEGTILIARKPESISTFFFSLKDDASLEGAVKAIRTIKEELGQNTGAINLMNARRVLSMIEPFPKNDKNDQNVISDEVIKRLSKKHQITEWTGFGAIYGKKEMTKVIRKIIKKTLKPYIKRINFITDRTIKTAHYARFIAPSFYKNSLKQKLDFLTSALQNVSGVPSQVALPLAYWRAKSKPNMNTIVNPAQDNCGLIWHAPLVPLTPTDVRKHVEIINNVCPQHNINPLITLTIFSEQCCDSTIPLLFDKDDSNDELNAKACHNELLSKEGDEGYFPYRLGVDKMKQIIDPNLPCWKFSKTLKESIDPDQIIAPGRYTPYQEKDNSTNPSLEINSSRLEKGVINV
;
A
#
# COMPACT_ATOMS: atom_id res chain seq x y z
N MET A 1 -15.60 25.39 54.88
CA MET A 1 -14.75 24.71 53.89
C MET A 1 -15.42 24.84 52.53
N GLY A 2 -14.94 25.76 51.69
CA GLY A 2 -15.49 25.96 50.35
C GLY A 2 -15.10 24.78 49.46
N ILE A 3 -16.10 24.06 48.95
CA ILE A 3 -15.93 23.08 47.89
C ILE A 3 -15.50 23.87 46.66
N LYS A 4 -14.20 23.85 46.33
CA LYS A 4 -13.72 24.30 45.02
C LYS A 4 -14.38 23.39 43.99
N MET A 5 -15.40 23.89 43.32
CA MET A 5 -15.83 23.32 42.04
C MET A 5 -14.61 23.43 41.11
N ILE A 6 -13.97 22.31 40.83
CA ILE A 6 -12.95 22.23 39.79
C ILE A 6 -13.74 22.35 38.48
N GLU A 7 -13.74 23.53 37.86
CA GLU A 7 -14.28 23.69 36.52
C GLU A 7 -13.53 22.74 35.57
N THR A 8 -14.22 21.71 35.11
CA THR A 8 -13.69 20.77 34.14
C THR A 8 -13.50 21.52 32.82
N LYS A 9 -12.25 21.77 32.41
CA LYS A 9 -11.93 22.40 31.12
C LYS A 9 -12.66 21.68 29.98
N THR A 10 -13.23 22.45 29.06
CA THR A 10 -13.81 21.93 27.83
C THR A 10 -12.73 21.29 26.96
N ARG A 11 -13.12 20.40 26.04
CA ARG A 11 -12.18 19.76 25.10
C ARG A 11 -11.36 20.78 24.32
N ASN A 12 -11.98 21.88 23.88
CA ASN A 12 -11.30 22.92 23.12
C ASN A 12 -10.26 23.66 23.98
N GLU A 13 -10.55 23.92 25.25
CA GLU A 13 -9.59 24.52 26.18
C GLU A 13 -8.40 23.58 26.45
N CYS A 14 -8.65 22.28 26.64
CA CYS A 14 -7.57 21.29 26.78
C CYS A 14 -6.68 21.26 25.53
N TRP A 15 -7.28 21.26 24.34
CA TRP A 15 -6.52 21.21 23.09
C TRP A 15 -5.76 22.51 22.81
N PHE A 16 -6.28 23.65 23.25
CA PHE A 16 -5.56 24.93 23.18
C PHE A 16 -4.30 24.92 24.06
N GLU A 17 -4.38 24.36 25.26
CA GLU A 17 -3.21 24.21 26.13
C GLU A 17 -2.19 23.21 25.55
N ALA A 18 -2.64 22.11 24.93
CA ALA A 18 -1.75 21.20 24.21
C ALA A 18 -0.99 21.90 23.08
N ILE A 19 -1.69 22.74 22.30
CA ILE A 19 -1.09 23.53 21.22
C ILE A 19 0.01 24.45 21.75
N LYS A 20 -0.21 25.15 22.87
CA LYS A 20 0.81 26.00 23.49
C LYS A 20 2.05 25.21 23.90
N GLU A 21 1.87 24.06 24.55
CA GLU A 21 3.00 23.22 24.97
C GLU A 21 3.76 22.65 23.77
N TRP A 22 3.07 22.26 22.70
CA TRP A 22 3.71 21.83 21.45
C TRP A 22 4.42 22.96 20.72
N GLU A 23 3.88 24.18 20.75
CA GLU A 23 4.54 25.35 20.14
C GLU A 23 5.86 25.66 20.84
N LEU A 24 5.88 25.60 22.18
CA LEU A 24 7.10 25.74 22.98
C LEU A 24 8.11 24.60 22.72
N LEU A 25 7.62 23.37 22.52
CA LEU A 25 8.45 22.19 22.27
C LEU A 25 9.10 22.19 20.88
N LEU A 26 8.33 22.48 19.84
CA LEU A 26 8.70 22.25 18.44
C LEU A 26 9.12 23.53 17.71
N GLY A 27 8.67 24.69 18.20
CA GLY A 27 8.72 25.94 17.46
C GLY A 27 7.65 26.05 16.38
N SER A 28 7.42 27.27 15.91
CA SER A 28 6.36 27.62 14.96
C SER A 28 6.51 26.99 13.57
N ASP A 29 7.73 26.68 13.13
CA ASP A 29 7.99 26.04 11.83
C ASP A 29 7.63 24.55 11.81
N SER A 30 7.62 23.91 12.98
CA SER A 30 7.36 22.48 13.14
C SER A 30 5.95 22.18 13.69
N LEU A 31 5.17 23.21 14.04
CA LEU A 31 3.77 23.12 14.41
C LEU A 31 2.90 23.95 13.43
N LEU A 32 2.21 23.28 12.51
CA LEU A 32 1.38 23.93 11.51
C LEU A 32 -0.07 24.03 11.98
N LEU A 33 -0.53 25.26 12.22
CA LEU A 33 -1.91 25.56 12.66
C LEU A 33 -2.71 26.36 11.63
N LYS A 34 -2.04 27.03 10.69
CA LYS A 34 -2.69 27.85 9.66
C LYS A 34 -3.41 26.97 8.65
N LYS A 35 -4.59 27.41 8.21
CA LYS A 35 -5.45 26.66 7.28
C LYS A 35 -4.72 26.30 5.98
N GLU A 36 -3.90 27.21 5.46
CA GLU A 36 -3.15 27.05 4.22
C GLU A 36 -2.05 25.98 4.38
N ALA A 37 -1.41 25.91 5.55
CA ALA A 37 -0.38 24.92 5.85
C ALA A 37 -0.98 23.52 6.13
N ILE A 38 -2.20 23.47 6.68
CA ILE A 38 -2.95 22.22 6.91
C ILE A 38 -3.58 21.70 5.60
N ALA A 39 -3.97 22.58 4.68
CA ALA A 39 -4.73 22.22 3.48
C ALA A 39 -4.13 21.04 2.67
N PRO A 40 -2.80 20.94 2.43
CA PRO A 40 -2.23 19.77 1.76
C PRO A 40 -2.50 18.45 2.48
N TYR A 41 -2.56 18.43 3.81
CA TYR A 41 -2.81 17.22 4.59
C TYR A 41 -4.28 16.79 4.56
N THR A 42 -5.20 17.68 4.21
CA THR A 42 -6.63 17.36 4.03
C THR A 42 -6.88 16.62 2.71
N LYS A 43 -6.01 16.81 1.71
CA LYS A 43 -6.16 16.19 0.39
C LYS A 43 -5.96 14.68 0.46
N ASN A 44 -6.83 13.95 -0.24
CA ASN A 44 -6.82 12.49 -0.35
C ASN A 44 -7.45 12.06 -1.67
N THR A 45 -7.31 10.78 -2.02
CA THR A 45 -7.85 10.21 -3.27
C THR A 45 -9.21 9.54 -3.11
N ILE A 46 -9.70 9.34 -1.89
CA ILE A 46 -10.90 8.54 -1.59
C ILE A 46 -12.16 9.40 -1.37
N GLY A 47 -12.06 10.72 -1.53
CA GLY A 47 -13.19 11.64 -1.42
C GLY A 47 -13.71 11.81 0.01
N ILE A 48 -12.84 11.80 1.01
CA ILE A 48 -13.26 12.05 2.41
C ILE A 48 -12.87 13.45 2.87
N ASN A 49 -13.62 13.97 3.85
CA ASN A 49 -13.29 15.19 4.56
C ASN A 49 -12.94 14.87 6.01
N ARG A 50 -11.90 15.53 6.53
CA ARG A 50 -11.43 15.41 7.91
C ARG A 50 -11.11 16.78 8.49
N ASN A 51 -11.39 16.96 9.77
CA ASN A 51 -11.10 18.15 10.56
C ASN A 51 -9.72 18.02 11.21
N ILE A 52 -8.67 18.32 10.45
CA ILE A 52 -7.30 18.27 10.95
C ILE A 52 -7.02 19.53 11.76
N LYS A 53 -6.68 19.38 13.04
CA LYS A 53 -6.51 20.50 13.99
C LYS A 53 -5.13 21.14 13.95
N GLY A 54 -4.12 20.39 13.51
CA GLY A 54 -2.76 20.86 13.37
C GLY A 54 -1.83 19.74 12.93
N ILE A 55 -0.64 20.11 12.47
CA ILE A 55 0.41 19.17 12.06
C ILE A 55 1.63 19.37 12.95
N LEU A 56 2.10 18.31 13.60
CA LEU A 56 3.33 18.27 14.38
C LEU A 56 4.41 17.58 13.56
N LYS A 57 5.57 18.22 13.40
CA LYS A 57 6.68 17.73 12.56
C LYS A 57 7.95 17.47 13.39
N PRO A 58 7.95 16.44 14.23
CA PRO A 58 9.12 16.13 15.05
C PRO A 58 10.32 15.72 14.19
N GLN A 59 11.52 15.98 14.70
CA GLN A 59 12.79 15.66 14.07
C GLN A 59 13.58 14.60 14.86
N SER A 60 13.06 14.16 16.00
CA SER A 60 13.71 13.18 16.87
C SER A 60 12.72 12.33 17.66
N THR A 61 13.13 11.13 18.07
CA THR A 61 12.35 10.27 18.97
C THR A 61 12.00 10.98 20.28
N LYS A 62 12.90 11.82 20.82
CA LYS A 62 12.64 12.58 22.05
C LYS A 62 11.48 13.56 21.89
N GLU A 63 11.39 14.25 20.76
CA GLU A 63 10.25 15.12 20.46
C GLU A 63 8.96 14.31 20.32
N VAL A 64 8.99 13.14 19.68
CA VAL A 64 7.82 12.24 19.62
C VAL A 64 7.35 11.84 21.03
N GLN A 65 8.28 11.46 21.93
CA GLN A 65 7.95 11.15 23.32
C GLN A 65 7.28 12.34 24.02
N SER A 66 7.81 13.55 23.87
CA SER A 66 7.23 14.76 24.45
C SER A 66 5.86 15.08 23.85
N ILE A 67 5.68 14.94 22.53
CA ILE A 67 4.39 15.12 21.85
C ILE A 67 3.35 14.18 22.45
N VAL A 68 3.67 12.89 22.60
CA VAL A 68 2.76 11.88 23.14
C VAL A 68 2.42 12.16 24.60
N ARG A 69 3.38 12.57 25.44
CA ARG A 69 3.09 12.95 26.83
C ARG A 69 2.14 14.13 26.94
N ILE A 70 2.33 15.16 26.10
CA ILE A 70 1.41 16.31 26.02
C ILE A 70 0.03 15.84 25.55
N ALA A 71 -0.01 14.96 24.55
CA ALA A 71 -1.26 14.41 24.05
C ALA A 71 -2.03 13.61 25.11
N GLN A 72 -1.32 12.81 25.91
CA GLN A 72 -1.89 12.04 27.00
C GLN A 72 -2.44 12.97 28.10
N LYS A 73 -1.68 14.02 28.46
CA LYS A 73 -2.08 15.03 29.45
C LYS A 73 -3.39 15.74 29.06
N TYR A 74 -3.57 16.06 27.78
CA TYR A 74 -4.69 16.84 27.27
C TYR A 74 -5.73 16.05 26.47
N LYS A 75 -5.57 14.72 26.38
CA LYS A 75 -6.47 13.80 25.68
C LYS A 75 -6.70 14.22 24.23
N THR A 76 -5.62 14.54 23.53
CA THR A 76 -5.67 14.95 22.12
C THR A 76 -5.45 13.74 21.21
N PRO A 77 -6.33 13.47 20.24
CA PRO A 77 -6.12 12.40 19.28
C PRO A 77 -5.01 12.76 18.29
N LEU A 78 -3.98 11.93 18.24
CA LEU A 78 -2.85 11.97 17.31
C LEU A 78 -3.05 10.97 16.18
N TYR A 79 -2.58 11.31 14.97
CA TYR A 79 -2.53 10.41 13.83
C TYR A 79 -1.13 10.43 13.19
N PRO A 80 -0.29 9.42 13.44
CA PRO A 80 1.06 9.39 12.90
C PRO A 80 1.09 9.04 11.42
N ILE A 81 1.93 9.73 10.66
CA ILE A 81 2.26 9.40 9.27
C ILE A 81 3.77 9.53 9.05
N SER A 82 4.32 8.73 8.13
CA SER A 82 5.73 8.82 7.74
C SER A 82 6.00 9.76 6.56
N GLY A 83 4.95 10.22 5.88
CA GLY A 83 5.02 11.03 4.65
C GLY A 83 3.72 11.08 3.84
N GLY A 84 2.68 10.35 4.27
CA GLY A 84 1.30 10.55 3.81
C GLY A 84 0.98 10.06 2.40
N LYS A 85 1.86 9.27 1.78
CA LYS A 85 1.68 8.74 0.41
C LYS A 85 0.79 7.50 0.34
N ASN A 86 -0.16 7.38 1.27
CA ASN A 86 -1.05 6.23 1.38
C ASN A 86 -2.27 6.35 0.44
N TRP A 87 -2.02 6.60 -0.84
CA TRP A 87 -3.07 6.85 -1.84
C TRP A 87 -3.95 5.62 -2.04
N GLY A 88 -5.25 5.86 -2.23
CA GLY A 88 -6.29 4.84 -2.27
C GLY A 88 -6.79 4.33 -0.92
N TYR A 89 -6.09 4.66 0.17
CA TYR A 89 -6.44 4.24 1.52
C TYR A 89 -6.66 5.40 2.53
N GLY A 90 -6.55 6.65 2.08
CA GLY A 90 -6.73 7.84 2.94
C GLY A 90 -5.61 8.87 2.87
N SER A 91 -4.49 8.57 2.20
CA SER A 91 -3.35 9.49 2.07
C SER A 91 -2.79 9.91 3.44
N SER A 92 -2.90 11.17 3.84
CA SER A 92 -2.50 11.66 5.17
C SER A 92 -3.67 11.72 6.16
N ASN A 93 -4.89 11.42 5.74
CA ASN A 93 -6.08 11.66 6.55
C ASN A 93 -6.23 10.64 7.69
N PRO A 94 -6.66 11.08 8.89
CA PRO A 94 -6.94 10.20 10.01
C PRO A 94 -8.17 9.32 9.79
N VAL A 95 -8.23 8.22 10.55
CA VAL A 95 -9.43 7.37 10.67
C VAL A 95 -10.59 8.19 11.21
N GLU A 96 -10.41 8.75 12.41
CA GLU A 96 -11.40 9.61 13.04
C GLU A 96 -11.58 10.94 12.33
N LYS A 97 -12.77 11.54 12.50
CA LYS A 97 -13.15 12.80 11.86
C LYS A 97 -12.24 13.96 12.28
N THR A 98 -11.71 13.94 13.51
CA THR A 98 -10.93 15.05 14.07
C THR A 98 -9.65 14.52 14.73
N SER A 99 -8.48 14.99 14.30
CA SER A 99 -7.19 14.63 14.90
C SER A 99 -6.12 15.69 14.65
N PHE A 100 -5.03 15.62 15.40
CA PHE A 100 -3.75 16.24 15.06
C PHE A 100 -2.88 15.22 14.31
N ILE A 101 -2.21 15.63 13.25
CA ILE A 101 -1.32 14.73 12.50
C ILE A 101 0.10 14.86 13.06
N VAL A 102 0.75 13.72 13.31
CA VAL A 102 2.19 13.67 13.61
C VAL A 102 2.91 13.25 12.33
N ASP A 103 3.50 14.21 11.62
CA ASP A 103 4.21 14.00 10.37
C ASP A 103 5.70 13.75 10.62
N LEU A 104 6.07 12.47 10.62
CA LEU A 104 7.42 11.97 10.86
C LEU A 104 8.34 12.11 9.63
N SER A 105 7.91 12.77 8.55
CA SER A 105 8.72 12.93 7.32
C SER A 105 10.04 13.68 7.54
N LYS A 106 10.18 14.42 8.65
CA LYS A 106 11.44 15.08 9.03
C LYS A 106 12.42 14.17 9.77
N MET A 107 11.97 13.01 10.25
CA MET A 107 12.84 11.95 10.75
C MET A 107 13.26 11.07 9.57
N ASN A 108 14.21 11.53 8.75
CA ASN A 108 14.56 10.93 7.47
C ASN A 108 16.02 10.42 7.40
N LYS A 109 16.61 10.04 8.53
CA LYS A 109 17.99 9.53 8.56
C LYS A 109 18.03 8.03 8.29
N ILE A 110 19.00 7.63 7.47
CA ILE A 110 19.48 6.25 7.40
C ILE A 110 20.49 6.09 8.54
N LYS A 111 20.12 5.31 9.56
CA LYS A 111 20.80 5.26 10.86
C LYS A 111 21.99 4.32 10.87
N ASN A 112 21.85 3.19 10.20
CA ASN A 112 22.88 2.17 10.09
C ASN A 112 22.64 1.33 8.83
N PHE A 113 23.71 0.86 8.21
CA PHE A 113 23.64 -0.13 7.14
C PHE A 113 24.74 -1.17 7.36
N ASP A 114 24.34 -2.42 7.62
CA ASP A 114 25.26 -3.56 7.66
C ASP A 114 25.26 -4.21 6.27
N ALA A 115 26.23 -3.80 5.43
CA ALA A 115 26.37 -4.30 4.07
C ALA A 115 26.85 -5.76 4.00
N GLU A 116 27.36 -6.34 5.09
CA GLU A 116 27.76 -7.74 5.15
C GLU A 116 26.52 -8.64 5.34
N LEU A 117 25.61 -8.22 6.21
CA LEU A 117 24.42 -8.97 6.56
C LEU A 117 23.16 -8.53 5.80
N GLY A 118 23.23 -7.39 5.10
CA GLY A 118 22.16 -6.90 4.24
C GLY A 118 20.98 -6.29 4.98
N VAL A 119 21.20 -5.67 6.15
CA VAL A 119 20.14 -5.01 6.93
C VAL A 119 20.40 -3.51 7.03
N VAL A 120 19.34 -2.70 6.87
CA VAL A 120 19.40 -1.24 7.00
C VAL A 120 18.41 -0.78 8.05
N THR A 121 18.86 0.12 8.94
CA THR A 121 18.04 0.78 9.93
C THR A 121 17.73 2.20 9.45
N VAL A 122 16.45 2.54 9.39
CA VAL A 122 15.96 3.81 8.84
C VAL A 122 14.97 4.49 9.79
N GLU A 123 14.87 5.81 9.71
CA GLU A 123 13.78 6.57 10.33
C GLU A 123 12.56 6.64 9.38
N PRO A 124 11.34 6.95 9.88
CA PRO A 124 10.09 6.88 9.10
C PRO A 124 10.09 7.73 7.83
N GLY A 125 10.72 8.90 7.84
CA GLY A 125 10.79 9.81 6.71
C GLY A 125 11.69 9.36 5.57
N VAL A 126 12.47 8.28 5.73
CA VAL A 126 13.32 7.77 4.64
C VAL A 126 12.44 7.24 3.51
N THR A 127 12.60 7.84 2.33
CA THR A 127 11.87 7.45 1.12
C THR A 127 12.62 6.38 0.32
N GLN A 128 11.93 5.78 -0.65
CA GLN A 128 12.55 4.88 -1.63
C GLN A 128 13.70 5.56 -2.38
N GLN A 129 13.53 6.83 -2.75
CA GLN A 129 14.57 7.61 -3.43
C GLN A 129 15.79 7.86 -2.53
N ASP A 130 15.57 8.23 -1.27
CA ASP A 130 16.65 8.51 -0.33
C ASP A 130 17.55 7.28 -0.13
N LEU A 131 16.92 6.10 0.04
CA LEU A 131 17.65 4.84 0.20
C LEU A 131 18.39 4.44 -1.08
N TYR A 132 17.79 4.67 -2.24
CA TYR A 132 18.44 4.42 -3.53
C TYR A 132 19.69 5.29 -3.72
N GLU A 133 19.58 6.58 -3.40
CA GLU A 133 20.69 7.53 -3.49
C GLU A 133 21.80 7.19 -2.50
N TYR A 134 21.45 6.73 -1.30
CA TYR A 134 22.41 6.23 -0.32
C TYR A 134 23.24 5.07 -0.88
N PHE A 135 22.60 4.00 -1.37
CA PHE A 135 23.33 2.85 -1.93
C PHE A 135 24.17 3.26 -3.16
N LYS A 136 23.58 4.06 -4.05
CA LYS A 136 24.28 4.53 -5.25
C LYS A 136 25.52 5.36 -4.92
N LYS A 137 25.43 6.25 -3.93
CA LYS A 137 26.55 7.11 -3.50
C LYS A 137 27.70 6.31 -2.92
N ASN A 138 27.40 5.24 -2.19
CA ASN A 138 28.40 4.39 -1.53
C ASN A 138 28.94 3.26 -2.44
N GLY A 139 28.33 3.04 -3.60
CA GLY A 139 28.68 1.92 -4.47
C GLY A 139 28.14 0.57 -3.99
N ASP A 140 27.13 0.58 -3.11
CA ASP A 140 26.54 -0.61 -2.52
C ASP A 140 25.66 -1.36 -3.56
N GLU A 141 25.92 -2.65 -3.75
CA GLU A 141 25.17 -3.50 -4.69
C GLU A 141 23.91 -4.09 -4.06
N PHE A 142 22.97 -3.23 -3.67
CA PHE A 142 21.71 -3.60 -3.03
C PHE A 142 20.49 -3.01 -3.75
N MET A 143 19.34 -3.64 -3.53
CA MET A 143 18.07 -3.31 -4.19
C MET A 143 17.09 -2.68 -3.21
N VAL A 144 16.67 -1.44 -3.47
CA VAL A 144 15.62 -0.79 -2.67
C VAL A 144 14.30 -1.57 -2.79
N PRO A 145 13.53 -1.74 -1.70
CA PRO A 145 12.22 -2.36 -1.75
C PRO A 145 11.22 -1.41 -2.40
N THR A 146 11.16 -1.45 -3.74
CA THR A 146 10.36 -0.54 -4.55
C THR A 146 8.87 -0.91 -4.54
N THR A 147 8.01 0.11 -4.62
CA THR A 147 6.54 -0.06 -4.69
C THR A 147 5.96 0.70 -5.87
N GLY A 148 4.67 0.45 -6.16
CA GLY A 148 3.92 1.26 -7.13
C GLY A 148 3.65 2.70 -6.70
N ALA A 149 3.87 3.07 -5.43
CA ALA A 149 3.71 4.45 -4.95
C ALA A 149 4.88 5.38 -5.33
N GLY A 150 5.96 4.80 -5.86
CA GLY A 150 7.05 5.55 -6.46
C GLY A 150 8.02 6.21 -5.47
N PRO A 151 8.91 7.09 -5.98
CA PRO A 151 10.15 7.46 -5.28
C PRO A 151 9.95 8.14 -3.92
N SER A 152 8.85 8.88 -3.74
CA SER A 152 8.56 9.62 -2.51
C SER A 152 7.89 8.80 -1.40
N ALA A 153 7.59 7.52 -1.65
CA ALA A 153 6.99 6.65 -0.65
C ALA A 153 7.99 6.32 0.46
N SER A 154 7.54 6.34 1.72
CA SER A 154 8.34 5.94 2.87
C SER A 154 8.56 4.42 2.89
N ILE A 155 9.78 3.99 3.21
CA ILE A 155 10.12 2.57 3.41
C ILE A 155 9.32 2.00 4.57
N LEU A 156 9.45 2.61 5.76
CA LEU A 156 8.76 2.12 6.96
C LEU A 156 7.26 2.34 6.89
N GLY A 157 6.79 3.46 6.36
CA GLY A 157 5.35 3.73 6.25
C GLY A 157 4.64 2.69 5.38
N ASN A 158 5.30 2.14 4.36
CA ASN A 158 4.76 1.04 3.58
C ASN A 158 4.83 -0.30 4.35
N ALA A 159 5.95 -0.60 5.01
CA ALA A 159 6.11 -1.84 5.77
C ALA A 159 5.14 -1.94 6.97
N LEU A 160 4.91 -0.84 7.69
CA LEU A 160 3.95 -0.77 8.81
C LEU A 160 2.51 -1.04 8.36
N GLU A 161 2.24 -0.83 7.07
CA GLU A 161 0.95 -1.09 6.47
C GLU A 161 0.87 -2.47 5.81
N ARG A 162 1.92 -3.29 5.99
CA ARG A 162 2.10 -4.61 5.39
C ARG A 162 2.06 -4.56 3.86
N GLY A 163 2.62 -3.49 3.29
CA GLY A 163 2.67 -3.29 1.85
C GLY A 163 3.61 -4.25 1.13
N TYR A 164 3.32 -4.50 -0.14
CA TYR A 164 4.13 -5.33 -1.02
C TYR A 164 5.02 -4.51 -1.96
N GLY A 165 6.14 -5.10 -2.34
CA GLY A 165 7.05 -4.60 -3.36
C GLY A 165 7.26 -5.56 -4.52
N LEU A 166 8.13 -5.14 -5.43
CA LEU A 166 8.43 -5.86 -6.67
C LEU A 166 9.79 -6.55 -6.66
N THR A 167 10.56 -6.40 -5.58
CA THR A 167 11.88 -7.01 -5.37
C THR A 167 11.77 -8.37 -4.67
N PRO A 168 12.87 -9.17 -4.58
CA PRO A 168 12.81 -10.52 -3.99
C PRO A 168 12.19 -10.60 -2.60
N HIS A 169 12.53 -9.68 -1.69
CA HIS A 169 11.78 -9.48 -0.45
C HIS A 169 10.51 -8.68 -0.76
N SER A 170 9.50 -9.38 -1.28
CA SER A 170 8.26 -8.75 -1.76
C SER A 170 7.32 -8.35 -0.62
N ASP A 171 7.28 -9.11 0.48
CA ASP A 171 6.56 -8.70 1.69
C ASP A 171 7.48 -7.84 2.55
N HIS A 172 7.16 -6.54 2.65
CA HIS A 172 8.01 -5.60 3.37
C HIS A 172 7.88 -5.74 4.88
N PHE A 173 6.74 -6.22 5.40
CA PHE A 173 6.64 -6.47 6.84
C PHE A 173 7.38 -7.76 7.19
N GLU A 174 7.34 -8.79 6.35
CA GLU A 174 8.17 -9.99 6.50
C GLU A 174 9.65 -9.60 6.60
N ALA A 175 10.10 -8.67 5.74
CA ALA A 175 11.48 -8.18 5.71
C ALA A 175 11.89 -7.30 6.90
N ILE A 176 10.95 -6.75 7.68
CA ILE A 176 11.30 -6.02 8.90
C ILE A 176 11.79 -6.99 9.97
N THR A 177 12.92 -6.68 10.58
CA THR A 177 13.50 -7.48 11.67
C THR A 177 13.37 -6.84 13.05
N SER A 178 13.18 -5.51 13.13
CA SER A 178 13.05 -4.81 14.41
C SER A 178 12.41 -3.43 14.25
N PHE A 179 11.65 -2.99 15.27
CA PHE A 179 11.19 -1.61 15.44
C PHE A 179 11.60 -0.99 16.77
N ASN A 180 11.75 0.35 16.79
CA ASN A 180 11.64 1.15 18.00
C ASN A 180 10.42 2.08 17.89
N ALA A 181 9.61 2.16 18.96
CA ALA A 181 8.34 2.89 18.95
C ALA A 181 8.12 3.68 20.24
N VAL A 182 7.42 4.81 20.16
CA VAL A 182 6.96 5.56 21.33
C VAL A 182 5.58 5.05 21.72
N LEU A 183 5.46 4.53 22.94
CA LEU A 183 4.22 4.02 23.52
C LEU A 183 3.29 5.18 23.94
N PRO A 184 1.99 4.94 24.19
CA PRO A 184 1.02 5.99 24.56
C PRO A 184 1.35 6.73 25.87
N ASN A 185 2.10 6.11 26.78
CA ASN A 185 2.63 6.76 27.98
C ASN A 185 3.88 7.65 27.72
N GLY A 186 4.38 7.67 26.48
CA GLY A 186 5.58 8.39 26.06
C GLY A 186 6.90 7.64 26.32
N GLU A 187 6.87 6.40 26.78
CA GLU A 187 8.07 5.56 26.88
C GLU A 187 8.55 5.09 25.50
N LEU A 188 9.84 4.82 25.39
CA LEU A 188 10.42 4.25 24.19
C LEU A 188 10.41 2.73 24.33
N TYR A 189 9.58 2.07 23.53
CA TYR A 189 9.67 0.64 23.30
C TYR A 189 10.91 0.33 22.48
N LYS A 190 11.74 -0.58 23.01
CA LYS A 190 12.75 -1.32 22.27
C LYS A 190 12.51 -2.81 22.46
N PRO A 191 12.82 -3.65 21.46
CA PRO A 191 12.69 -5.08 21.61
C PRO A 191 13.62 -5.62 22.70
N ALA A 192 13.19 -6.70 23.36
CA ALA A 192 13.88 -7.24 24.54
C ALA A 192 15.37 -7.55 24.29
N LEU A 193 15.72 -8.08 23.10
CA LEU A 193 17.11 -8.33 22.75
C LEU A 193 17.95 -7.06 22.72
N GLU A 194 17.41 -5.92 22.26
CA GLU A 194 18.13 -4.65 22.28
C GLU A 194 18.30 -4.13 23.71
N GLU A 195 17.27 -4.23 24.57
CA GLU A 195 17.36 -3.84 25.98
C GLU A 195 18.42 -4.64 26.77
N LEU A 196 18.61 -5.91 26.41
CA LEU A 196 19.66 -6.78 26.97
C LEU A 196 21.06 -6.50 26.39
N GLY A 197 21.22 -5.48 25.56
CA GLY A 197 22.48 -5.12 24.90
C GLY A 197 22.76 -5.87 23.60
N GLY A 198 21.85 -6.76 23.16
CA GLY A 198 21.95 -7.57 21.95
C GLY A 198 21.48 -6.88 20.66
N LYS A 199 21.73 -5.58 20.50
CA LYS A 199 21.21 -4.78 19.36
C LYS A 199 21.47 -5.40 17.99
N LYS A 200 22.69 -5.89 17.74
CA LYS A 200 23.04 -6.49 16.45
C LYS A 200 22.22 -7.76 16.18
N ILE A 201 22.05 -8.63 17.17
CA ILE A 201 21.26 -9.87 17.00
C ILE A 201 19.78 -9.53 16.83
N ASN A 202 19.27 -8.53 17.56
CA ASN A 202 17.90 -8.03 17.40
C ASN A 202 17.61 -7.57 15.96
N GLN A 203 18.57 -6.90 15.32
CA GLN A 203 18.47 -6.46 13.92
C GLN A 203 18.49 -7.59 12.89
N LEU A 204 18.89 -8.81 13.29
CA LEU A 204 19.07 -9.96 12.40
C LEU A 204 18.03 -11.06 12.64
N PHE A 205 17.46 -11.12 13.85
CA PHE A 205 16.52 -12.17 14.24
C PHE A 205 15.16 -11.58 14.62
N LYS A 206 14.22 -11.65 13.68
CA LYS A 206 12.88 -11.04 13.74
C LYS A 206 12.12 -11.31 15.04
N TRP A 207 12.16 -12.54 15.55
CA TRP A 207 11.25 -12.97 16.61
C TRP A 207 11.61 -12.46 18.01
N GLY A 208 12.86 -12.05 18.21
CA GLY A 208 13.33 -11.60 19.53
C GLY A 208 13.22 -12.70 20.60
N LEU A 209 12.88 -12.28 21.83
CA LEU A 209 12.63 -13.17 22.97
C LEU A 209 11.22 -12.92 23.51
N GLY A 210 10.48 -13.99 23.81
CA GLY A 210 9.12 -13.90 24.35
C GLY A 210 8.06 -13.65 23.27
N PRO A 211 6.93 -13.01 23.61
CA PRO A 211 5.90 -12.65 22.63
C PRO A 211 6.46 -11.72 21.54
N TYR A 212 6.07 -11.97 20.28
CA TYR A 212 6.42 -11.09 19.17
C TYR A 212 5.55 -9.83 19.15
N LEU A 213 5.99 -8.78 19.85
CA LEU A 213 5.22 -7.55 20.03
C LEU A 213 5.30 -6.58 18.85
N ASP A 214 6.36 -6.64 18.03
CA ASP A 214 6.54 -5.79 16.85
C ASP A 214 5.33 -5.86 15.90
N GLY A 215 4.67 -7.02 15.84
CA GLY A 215 3.43 -7.22 15.07
C GLY A 215 2.30 -6.26 15.44
N LEU A 216 2.20 -5.84 16.71
CA LEU A 216 1.17 -4.90 17.18
C LEU A 216 1.32 -3.51 16.57
N PHE A 217 2.51 -3.11 16.14
CA PHE A 217 2.72 -1.78 15.55
C PHE A 217 2.33 -1.71 14.06
N THR A 218 2.05 -2.85 13.41
CA THR A 218 1.69 -2.88 11.99
C THR A 218 0.19 -2.96 11.79
N GLN A 219 -0.35 -2.06 10.96
CA GLN A 219 -1.79 -1.78 10.88
C GLN A 219 -2.44 -1.58 12.28
N GLY A 220 -1.65 -1.16 13.27
CA GLY A 220 -2.09 -0.97 14.64
C GLY A 220 -1.88 0.46 15.13
N ASN A 221 -2.38 0.73 16.33
CA ASN A 221 -2.28 2.03 16.97
C ASN A 221 -1.69 1.94 18.39
N PHE A 222 -0.85 0.93 18.63
CA PHE A 222 -0.25 0.65 19.93
C PHE A 222 0.99 1.52 20.24
N GLY A 223 1.43 2.35 19.29
CA GLY A 223 2.56 3.27 19.44
C GLY A 223 2.88 4.02 18.15
N ILE A 224 3.83 4.95 18.22
CA ILE A 224 4.38 5.69 17.08
C ILE A 224 5.77 5.15 16.77
N VAL A 225 5.93 4.42 15.67
CA VAL A 225 7.23 3.88 15.25
C VAL A 225 8.17 5.01 14.83
N THR A 226 9.39 5.01 15.36
CA THR A 226 10.42 6.05 15.15
C THR A 226 11.70 5.54 14.51
N GLU A 227 11.90 4.23 14.46
CA GLU A 227 13.01 3.57 13.78
C GLU A 227 12.59 2.15 13.40
N GLY A 228 13.10 1.63 12.29
CA GLY A 228 12.85 0.27 11.85
C GLY A 228 14.05 -0.29 11.08
N THR A 229 14.33 -1.58 11.28
CA THR A 229 15.37 -2.31 10.55
C THR A 229 14.73 -3.28 9.55
N ILE A 230 15.18 -3.21 8.30
CA ILE A 230 14.65 -4.00 7.18
C ILE A 230 15.77 -4.75 6.47
N LEU A 231 15.49 -6.01 6.11
CA LEU A 231 16.32 -6.85 5.26
C LEU A 231 16.23 -6.38 3.80
N ILE A 232 17.39 -6.16 3.18
CA ILE A 232 17.52 -5.64 1.82
C ILE A 232 18.16 -6.69 0.92
N ALA A 233 17.55 -6.91 -0.25
CA ALA A 233 18.08 -7.86 -1.21
C ALA A 233 19.37 -7.33 -1.83
N ARG A 234 20.40 -8.17 -1.90
CA ARG A 234 21.57 -7.90 -2.73
C ARG A 234 21.18 -7.90 -4.20
N LYS A 235 21.84 -7.06 -4.99
CA LYS A 235 21.68 -7.04 -6.44
C LYS A 235 22.24 -8.35 -7.01
N PRO A 236 21.42 -9.18 -7.69
CA PRO A 236 21.91 -10.42 -8.27
C PRO A 236 22.70 -10.15 -9.55
N GLU A 237 23.50 -11.13 -9.95
CA GLU A 237 24.28 -11.09 -11.20
C GLU A 237 23.38 -10.94 -12.45
N SER A 238 22.17 -11.47 -12.40
CA SER A 238 21.20 -11.40 -13.48
C SER A 238 19.78 -11.18 -12.98
N ILE A 239 19.12 -10.19 -13.56
CA ILE A 239 17.69 -9.95 -13.44
C ILE A 239 17.06 -10.16 -14.81
N SER A 240 15.95 -10.89 -14.85
CA SER A 240 15.17 -11.09 -16.06
C SER A 240 13.70 -10.90 -15.76
N THR A 241 13.07 -9.93 -16.39
CA THR A 241 11.61 -9.85 -16.41
C THR A 241 11.06 -10.81 -17.45
N PHE A 242 9.81 -11.21 -17.26
CA PHE A 242 9.06 -11.96 -18.25
C PHE A 242 7.64 -11.43 -18.35
N PHE A 243 7.16 -11.35 -19.59
CA PHE A 243 5.81 -10.94 -19.93
C PHE A 243 5.17 -12.05 -20.74
N PHE A 244 3.98 -12.49 -20.34
CA PHE A 244 3.22 -13.49 -21.08
C PHE A 244 1.79 -13.04 -21.32
N SER A 245 1.17 -13.61 -22.33
CA SER A 245 -0.23 -13.35 -22.68
C SER A 245 -0.95 -14.69 -22.71
N LEU A 246 -2.06 -14.83 -21.98
CA LEU A 246 -2.90 -16.02 -22.08
C LEU A 246 -3.53 -16.12 -23.47
N LYS A 247 -3.90 -17.32 -23.90
CA LYS A 247 -4.58 -17.52 -25.20
C LYS A 247 -5.92 -16.79 -25.25
N ASP A 248 -6.68 -16.93 -24.18
CA ASP A 248 -8.04 -16.45 -23.97
C ASP A 248 -8.35 -16.45 -22.46
N ASP A 249 -9.57 -16.06 -22.11
CA ASP A 249 -10.06 -16.07 -20.73
C ASP A 249 -10.20 -17.49 -20.14
N ALA A 250 -10.59 -18.47 -20.96
CA ALA A 250 -10.74 -19.87 -20.56
C ALA A 250 -9.42 -20.53 -20.12
N SER A 251 -8.28 -19.90 -20.43
CA SER A 251 -6.96 -20.33 -20.01
C SER A 251 -6.59 -19.90 -18.58
N LEU A 252 -7.40 -19.05 -17.91
CA LEU A 252 -7.09 -18.47 -16.60
C LEU A 252 -6.88 -19.54 -15.54
N GLU A 253 -7.80 -20.49 -15.39
CA GLU A 253 -7.78 -21.56 -14.40
C GLU A 253 -6.52 -22.42 -14.52
N GLY A 254 -6.18 -22.78 -15.76
CA GLY A 254 -4.98 -23.53 -16.07
C GLY A 254 -3.71 -22.73 -15.79
N ALA A 255 -3.71 -21.44 -16.12
CA ALA A 255 -2.61 -20.54 -15.82
C ALA A 255 -2.41 -20.36 -14.30
N VAL A 256 -3.49 -20.27 -13.51
CA VAL A 256 -3.41 -20.21 -12.04
C VAL A 256 -2.71 -21.46 -11.49
N LYS A 257 -3.10 -22.67 -11.94
CA LYS A 257 -2.39 -23.91 -11.54
C LYS A 257 -0.91 -23.86 -11.93
N ALA A 258 -0.61 -23.44 -13.15
CA ALA A 258 0.77 -23.37 -13.64
C ALA A 258 1.62 -22.35 -12.86
N ILE A 259 1.06 -21.19 -12.51
CA ILE A 259 1.74 -20.18 -11.70
C ILE A 259 1.98 -20.71 -10.28
N ARG A 260 1.01 -21.43 -9.71
CA ARG A 260 1.18 -22.08 -8.41
C ARG A 260 2.34 -23.07 -8.41
N THR A 261 2.42 -23.95 -9.41
CA THR A 261 3.57 -24.86 -9.59
C THR A 261 4.89 -24.10 -9.76
N ILE A 262 4.90 -22.98 -10.49
CA ILE A 262 6.09 -22.13 -10.61
C ILE A 262 6.53 -21.60 -9.24
N LYS A 263 5.59 -21.18 -8.39
CA LYS A 263 5.88 -20.68 -7.04
C LYS A 263 6.38 -21.79 -6.12
N GLU A 264 5.74 -22.96 -6.15
CA GLU A 264 6.17 -24.15 -5.40
C GLU A 264 7.59 -24.60 -5.79
N GLU A 265 7.89 -24.69 -7.09
CA GLU A 265 9.18 -25.23 -7.57
C GLU A 265 10.34 -24.24 -7.49
N LEU A 266 10.09 -22.94 -7.73
CA LEU A 266 11.16 -21.95 -7.89
C LEU A 266 11.31 -21.02 -6.69
N GLY A 267 10.30 -20.95 -5.82
CA GLY A 267 10.29 -20.15 -4.60
C GLY A 267 10.76 -18.71 -4.82
N GLN A 268 11.67 -18.26 -3.95
CA GLN A 268 12.21 -16.90 -3.90
C GLN A 268 13.04 -16.48 -5.12
N ASN A 269 13.43 -17.41 -6.01
CA ASN A 269 14.11 -17.04 -7.26
C ASN A 269 13.17 -16.32 -8.26
N THR A 270 11.87 -16.35 -7.97
CA THR A 270 10.84 -15.60 -8.69
C THR A 270 10.18 -14.60 -7.75
N GLY A 271 10.22 -13.31 -8.14
CA GLY A 271 9.45 -12.27 -7.43
C GLY A 271 7.94 -12.48 -7.60
N ALA A 272 7.13 -11.54 -7.12
CA ALA A 272 5.69 -11.57 -7.35
C ALA A 272 5.36 -11.71 -8.86
N ILE A 273 4.35 -12.51 -9.17
CA ILE A 273 3.82 -12.67 -10.53
C ILE A 273 2.47 -11.96 -10.58
N ASN A 274 2.38 -10.91 -11.39
CA ASN A 274 1.16 -10.16 -11.62
C ASN A 274 0.41 -10.74 -12.82
N LEU A 275 -0.87 -11.06 -12.66
CA LEU A 275 -1.78 -11.40 -13.76
C LEU A 275 -2.85 -10.32 -13.86
N MET A 276 -2.88 -9.60 -14.98
CA MET A 276 -3.73 -8.41 -15.16
C MET A 276 -4.72 -8.63 -16.30
N ASN A 277 -5.98 -8.24 -16.10
CA ASN A 277 -6.95 -8.28 -17.18
C ASN A 277 -6.68 -7.18 -18.23
N ALA A 278 -7.24 -7.32 -19.44
CA ALA A 278 -6.97 -6.41 -20.55
C ALA A 278 -7.31 -4.96 -20.18
N ARG A 279 -8.42 -4.74 -19.49
CA ARG A 279 -8.88 -3.42 -19.02
C ARG A 279 -7.84 -2.77 -18.11
N ARG A 280 -7.28 -3.52 -17.16
CA ARG A 280 -6.24 -3.07 -16.23
C ARG A 280 -4.93 -2.70 -16.91
N VAL A 281 -4.53 -3.43 -17.95
CA VAL A 281 -3.33 -3.09 -18.73
C VAL A 281 -3.57 -1.83 -19.55
N LEU A 282 -4.73 -1.76 -20.23
CA LEU A 282 -5.10 -0.61 -21.05
C LEU A 282 -5.17 0.68 -20.23
N SER A 283 -5.66 0.65 -18.98
CA SER A 283 -5.72 1.83 -18.13
C SER A 283 -4.35 2.43 -17.78
N MET A 284 -3.27 1.67 -17.94
CA MET A 284 -1.89 2.15 -17.72
C MET A 284 -1.25 2.77 -18.96
N ILE A 285 -1.69 2.37 -20.17
CA ILE A 285 -0.99 2.70 -21.41
C ILE A 285 -1.83 3.54 -22.38
N GLU A 286 -3.16 3.60 -22.20
CA GLU A 286 -4.07 4.39 -23.01
C GLU A 286 -4.75 5.47 -22.16
N PRO A 287 -4.91 6.70 -22.68
CA PRO A 287 -5.80 7.68 -22.09
C PRO A 287 -7.23 7.13 -21.95
N PHE A 288 -7.97 7.61 -20.96
CA PHE A 288 -9.36 7.20 -20.78
C PHE A 288 -10.21 7.65 -21.98
N PRO A 289 -10.90 6.73 -22.68
CA PRO A 289 -11.65 7.03 -23.90
C PRO A 289 -12.99 7.70 -23.56
N LYS A 290 -12.98 9.01 -23.31
CA LYS A 290 -14.15 9.78 -22.84
C LYS A 290 -15.38 9.71 -23.74
N ASN A 291 -15.18 9.56 -25.05
CA ASN A 291 -16.26 9.62 -26.06
C ASN A 291 -16.89 8.25 -26.36
N ASP A 292 -16.29 7.15 -25.89
CA ASP A 292 -16.71 5.79 -26.23
C ASP A 292 -17.27 5.06 -24.99
N LYS A 293 -18.19 5.71 -24.28
CA LYS A 293 -18.88 5.16 -23.10
C LYS A 293 -20.19 4.49 -23.54
N ASN A 294 -20.62 3.45 -22.82
CA ASN A 294 -21.99 2.94 -22.95
C ASN A 294 -22.96 3.78 -22.09
N ASP A 295 -24.21 3.34 -21.94
CA ASP A 295 -25.18 3.99 -21.04
C ASP A 295 -24.72 3.99 -19.56
N GLN A 296 -23.75 3.14 -19.23
CA GLN A 296 -22.98 3.15 -17.99
C GLN A 296 -21.67 3.92 -18.22
N ASN A 297 -21.06 4.57 -17.22
CA ASN A 297 -19.76 5.26 -17.43
C ASN A 297 -18.55 4.28 -17.56
N VAL A 298 -18.78 3.10 -18.12
CA VAL A 298 -17.85 1.98 -18.32
C VAL A 298 -17.42 1.92 -19.79
N ILE A 299 -16.19 1.50 -20.05
CA ILE A 299 -15.71 1.32 -21.42
C ILE A 299 -16.35 0.06 -22.01
N SER A 300 -17.00 0.19 -23.17
CA SER A 300 -17.64 -0.95 -23.85
C SER A 300 -16.63 -2.03 -24.26
N ASP A 301 -17.11 -3.28 -24.34
CA ASP A 301 -16.26 -4.41 -24.77
C ASP A 301 -15.73 -4.23 -26.19
N GLU A 302 -16.45 -3.54 -27.06
CA GLU A 302 -15.99 -3.24 -28.43
C GLU A 302 -14.75 -2.35 -28.43
N VAL A 303 -14.73 -1.32 -27.59
CA VAL A 303 -13.59 -0.42 -27.41
C VAL A 303 -12.41 -1.18 -26.82
N ILE A 304 -12.65 -2.01 -25.81
CA ILE A 304 -11.61 -2.87 -25.24
C ILE A 304 -11.04 -3.81 -26.30
N LYS A 305 -11.88 -4.51 -27.07
CA LYS A 305 -11.42 -5.39 -28.17
C LYS A 305 -10.59 -4.63 -29.20
N ARG A 306 -11.03 -3.44 -29.60
CA ARG A 306 -10.31 -2.57 -30.55
C ARG A 306 -8.93 -2.14 -30.02
N LEU A 307 -8.87 -1.65 -28.78
CA LEU A 307 -7.63 -1.21 -28.15
C LEU A 307 -6.69 -2.39 -27.85
N SER A 308 -7.24 -3.52 -27.41
CA SER A 308 -6.49 -4.77 -27.20
C SER A 308 -5.87 -5.25 -28.51
N LYS A 309 -6.60 -5.22 -29.63
CA LYS A 309 -6.04 -5.53 -30.97
C LYS A 309 -4.92 -4.57 -31.36
N LYS A 310 -5.10 -3.25 -31.14
CA LYS A 310 -4.07 -2.22 -31.40
C LYS A 310 -2.77 -2.50 -30.65
N HIS A 311 -2.85 -2.92 -29.38
CA HIS A 311 -1.68 -3.18 -28.53
C HIS A 311 -1.21 -4.62 -28.50
N GLN A 312 -1.93 -5.52 -29.16
CA GLN A 312 -1.73 -6.97 -29.10
C GLN A 312 -1.86 -7.52 -27.66
N ILE A 313 -2.79 -6.97 -26.89
CA ILE A 313 -3.13 -7.45 -25.54
C ILE A 313 -4.18 -8.55 -25.69
N THR A 314 -4.04 -9.63 -24.92
CA THR A 314 -5.08 -10.65 -24.75
C THR A 314 -5.81 -10.42 -23.44
N GLU A 315 -6.85 -11.20 -23.14
CA GLU A 315 -7.68 -10.97 -21.96
C GLU A 315 -6.87 -10.92 -20.66
N TRP A 316 -5.82 -11.73 -20.56
CA TRP A 316 -4.92 -11.74 -19.41
C TRP A 316 -3.46 -11.61 -19.81
N THR A 317 -2.77 -10.66 -19.18
CA THR A 317 -1.34 -10.42 -19.33
C THR A 317 -0.62 -10.66 -18.02
N GLY A 318 0.37 -11.53 -18.05
CA GLY A 318 1.23 -11.83 -16.93
C GLY A 318 2.54 -11.05 -16.98
N PHE A 319 3.04 -10.66 -15.82
CA PHE A 319 4.34 -10.01 -15.61
C PHE A 319 5.01 -10.59 -14.35
N GLY A 320 6.30 -10.90 -14.44
CA GLY A 320 7.09 -11.30 -13.28
C GLY A 320 8.58 -11.06 -13.50
N ALA A 321 9.36 -11.34 -12.45
CA ALA A 321 10.81 -11.18 -12.47
C ALA A 321 11.52 -12.43 -11.91
N ILE A 322 12.70 -12.69 -12.45
CA ILE A 322 13.61 -13.78 -12.09
C ILE A 322 14.92 -13.17 -11.61
N TYR A 323 15.45 -13.70 -10.51
CA TYR A 323 16.66 -13.23 -9.85
C TYR A 323 17.66 -14.38 -9.68
N GLY A 324 18.96 -14.08 -9.84
CA GLY A 324 20.03 -15.02 -9.48
C GLY A 324 21.23 -14.96 -10.42
N LYS A 325 22.02 -16.03 -10.44
CA LYS A 325 23.16 -16.20 -11.36
C LYS A 325 22.69 -16.38 -12.80
N LYS A 326 23.54 -16.04 -13.78
CA LYS A 326 23.17 -16.15 -15.21
C LYS A 326 22.75 -17.56 -15.63
N GLU A 327 23.36 -18.60 -15.06
CA GLU A 327 23.07 -20.01 -15.34
C GLU A 327 21.70 -20.40 -14.79
N MET A 328 21.42 -20.01 -13.54
CA MET A 328 20.14 -20.26 -12.88
C MET A 328 19.00 -19.57 -13.62
N THR A 329 19.15 -18.29 -13.97
CA THR A 329 18.10 -17.57 -14.69
C THR A 329 17.78 -18.23 -16.03
N LYS A 330 18.76 -18.77 -16.78
CA LYS A 330 18.50 -19.52 -18.02
C LYS A 330 17.66 -20.77 -17.79
N VAL A 331 17.92 -21.53 -16.71
CA VAL A 331 17.15 -22.73 -16.36
C VAL A 331 15.74 -22.36 -15.93
N ILE A 332 15.59 -21.37 -15.05
CA ILE A 332 14.29 -20.87 -14.59
C ILE A 332 13.42 -20.41 -15.77
N ARG A 333 13.97 -19.67 -16.74
CA ARG A 333 13.24 -19.26 -17.95
C ARG A 333 12.69 -20.46 -18.72
N LYS A 334 13.44 -21.57 -18.81
CA LYS A 334 13.00 -22.80 -19.46
C LYS A 334 11.85 -23.46 -18.70
N ILE A 335 11.94 -23.52 -17.37
CA ILE A 335 10.88 -24.07 -16.50
C ILE A 335 9.61 -23.25 -16.68
N ILE A 336 9.66 -21.93 -16.46
CA ILE A 336 8.50 -21.03 -16.63
C ILE A 336 7.87 -21.17 -18.02
N LYS A 337 8.69 -21.17 -19.08
CA LYS A 337 8.20 -21.33 -20.45
C LYS A 337 7.52 -22.68 -20.66
N LYS A 338 8.08 -23.78 -20.13
CA LYS A 338 7.52 -25.12 -20.25
C LYS A 338 6.18 -25.23 -19.50
N THR A 339 6.15 -24.76 -18.26
CA THR A 339 4.98 -24.86 -17.38
C THR A 339 3.80 -24.00 -17.88
N LEU A 340 4.06 -22.80 -18.39
CA LEU A 340 3.01 -21.92 -18.94
C LEU A 340 2.58 -22.25 -20.36
N LYS A 341 3.39 -22.97 -21.15
CA LYS A 341 3.16 -23.25 -22.59
C LYS A 341 1.72 -23.66 -22.94
N PRO A 342 1.03 -24.52 -22.17
CA PRO A 342 -0.33 -24.94 -22.52
C PRO A 342 -1.36 -23.80 -22.53
N TYR A 343 -1.13 -22.73 -21.77
CA TYR A 343 -2.13 -21.68 -21.48
C TYR A 343 -1.81 -20.33 -22.13
N ILE A 344 -0.57 -20.15 -22.61
CA ILE A 344 -0.10 -18.88 -23.16
C ILE A 344 -0.08 -18.87 -24.69
N LYS A 345 -0.34 -17.68 -25.26
CA LYS A 345 -0.11 -17.37 -26.67
C LYS A 345 1.34 -17.00 -26.94
N ARG A 346 1.96 -16.28 -26.01
CA ARG A 346 3.35 -15.81 -26.12
C ARG A 346 3.96 -15.55 -24.74
N ILE A 347 5.29 -15.66 -24.66
CA ILE A 347 6.09 -15.21 -23.52
C ILE A 347 7.39 -14.60 -24.03
N ASN A 348 7.75 -13.44 -23.47
CA ASN A 348 8.98 -12.72 -23.78
C ASN A 348 9.78 -12.54 -22.49
N PHE A 349 11.10 -12.68 -22.59
CA PHE A 349 12.03 -12.43 -21.48
C PHE A 349 12.86 -11.20 -21.80
N ILE A 350 12.95 -10.27 -20.86
CA ILE A 350 13.66 -9.00 -21.02
C ILE A 350 14.73 -8.89 -19.94
N THR A 351 15.92 -8.46 -20.35
CA THR A 351 17.08 -8.27 -19.49
C THR A 351 17.69 -6.91 -19.76
N ASP A 352 18.59 -6.43 -18.90
CA ASP A 352 19.35 -5.20 -19.15
C ASP A 352 20.07 -5.23 -20.51
N ARG A 353 20.60 -6.38 -20.91
CA ARG A 353 21.25 -6.54 -22.21
C ARG A 353 20.25 -6.34 -23.35
N THR A 354 19.05 -6.92 -23.23
CA THR A 354 17.97 -6.73 -24.21
C THR A 354 17.63 -5.26 -24.39
N ILE A 355 17.51 -4.51 -23.29
CA ILE A 355 17.19 -3.08 -23.30
C ILE A 355 18.34 -2.25 -23.89
N LYS A 356 19.59 -2.49 -23.48
CA LYS A 356 20.77 -1.81 -24.03
C LYS A 356 20.90 -2.03 -25.54
N THR A 357 20.70 -3.26 -26.03
CA THR A 357 20.73 -3.57 -27.46
C THR A 357 19.60 -2.86 -28.21
N ALA A 358 18.39 -2.79 -27.63
CA ALA A 358 17.27 -2.07 -28.24
C ALA A 358 17.50 -0.55 -28.30
N HIS A 359 18.12 0.04 -27.29
CA HIS A 359 18.54 1.45 -27.34
C HIS A 359 19.64 1.69 -28.37
N TYR A 360 20.61 0.79 -28.51
CA TYR A 360 21.64 0.89 -29.54
C TYR A 360 21.04 0.83 -30.95
N ALA A 361 20.05 -0.03 -31.17
CA ALA A 361 19.33 -0.16 -32.44
C ALA A 361 18.67 1.15 -32.92
N ARG A 362 18.31 2.06 -31.98
CA ARG A 362 17.79 3.40 -32.30
C ARG A 362 18.77 4.24 -33.12
N PHE A 363 20.07 4.12 -32.84
CA PHE A 363 21.10 4.94 -33.49
C PHE A 363 21.42 4.45 -34.91
N ILE A 364 21.25 3.16 -35.17
CA ILE A 364 21.53 2.53 -36.47
C ILE A 364 20.30 2.46 -37.39
N ALA A 365 19.08 2.49 -36.85
CA ALA A 365 17.84 2.43 -37.64
C ALA A 365 16.75 3.37 -37.08
N PRO A 366 16.97 4.71 -37.09
CA PRO A 366 16.06 5.68 -36.47
C PRO A 366 14.66 5.69 -37.07
N SER A 367 14.50 5.38 -38.36
CA SER A 367 13.21 5.29 -39.07
C SER A 367 12.33 4.11 -38.61
N PHE A 368 12.93 3.06 -38.03
CA PHE A 368 12.21 1.96 -37.39
C PHE A 368 11.81 2.29 -35.93
N TYR A 369 12.49 3.25 -35.31
CA TYR A 369 12.25 3.74 -33.96
C TYR A 369 11.13 4.79 -33.93
N LYS A 370 9.91 4.39 -34.30
CA LYS A 370 8.70 5.24 -34.23
C LYS A 370 8.28 5.50 -32.77
N ASN A 371 7.49 6.55 -32.54
CA ASN A 371 6.99 6.95 -31.21
C ASN A 371 6.35 5.79 -30.40
N SER A 372 5.64 4.86 -31.05
CA SER A 372 5.05 3.69 -30.39
C SER A 372 6.08 2.68 -29.85
N LEU A 373 7.21 2.50 -30.56
CA LEU A 373 8.30 1.62 -30.10
C LEU A 373 9.06 2.25 -28.93
N LYS A 374 9.27 3.57 -28.98
CA LYS A 374 9.86 4.35 -27.89
C LYS A 374 9.06 4.19 -26.58
N GLN A 375 7.75 4.44 -26.63
CA GLN A 375 6.88 4.33 -25.45
C GLN A 375 6.88 2.91 -24.86
N LYS A 376 6.86 1.88 -25.70
CA LYS A 376 6.98 0.48 -25.24
C LYS A 376 8.33 0.22 -24.57
N LEU A 377 9.42 0.70 -25.14
CA LEU A 377 10.76 0.53 -24.54
C LEU A 377 10.91 1.30 -23.23
N ASP A 378 10.38 2.51 -23.14
CA ASP A 378 10.39 3.31 -21.91
C ASP A 378 9.62 2.58 -20.80
N PHE A 379 8.42 2.05 -21.10
CA PHE A 379 7.65 1.23 -20.15
C PHE A 379 8.41 -0.02 -19.70
N LEU A 380 9.01 -0.77 -20.63
CA LEU A 380 9.78 -1.98 -20.31
C LEU A 380 11.03 -1.65 -19.47
N THR A 381 11.66 -0.51 -19.73
CA THR A 381 12.81 -0.02 -18.97
C THR A 381 12.39 0.34 -17.55
N SER A 382 11.31 1.10 -17.38
CA SER A 382 10.80 1.44 -16.05
C SER A 382 10.30 0.21 -15.28
N ALA A 383 9.63 -0.74 -15.95
CA ALA A 383 9.23 -2.00 -15.34
C ALA A 383 10.46 -2.79 -14.83
N LEU A 384 11.52 -2.88 -15.65
CA LEU A 384 12.78 -3.51 -15.25
C LEU A 384 13.46 -2.75 -14.10
N GLN A 385 13.47 -1.42 -14.12
CA GLN A 385 14.03 -0.58 -13.06
C GLN A 385 13.39 -0.87 -11.70
N ASN A 386 12.05 -0.89 -11.60
CA ASN A 386 11.39 -1.18 -10.32
C ASN A 386 11.78 -2.55 -9.77
N VAL A 387 11.66 -3.60 -10.58
CA VAL A 387 12.01 -4.96 -10.12
C VAL A 387 13.50 -5.11 -9.81
N SER A 388 14.33 -4.17 -10.27
CA SER A 388 15.78 -4.09 -10.01
C SER A 388 16.13 -3.18 -8.83
N GLY A 389 15.14 -2.74 -8.05
CA GLY A 389 15.34 -1.91 -6.87
C GLY A 389 15.65 -0.44 -7.19
N VAL A 390 15.28 0.04 -8.38
CA VAL A 390 15.39 1.46 -8.77
C VAL A 390 13.98 2.08 -8.70
N PRO A 391 13.72 3.02 -7.78
CA PRO A 391 12.41 3.64 -7.64
C PRO A 391 11.99 4.39 -8.91
N SER A 392 10.72 4.28 -9.29
CA SER A 392 10.18 5.01 -10.44
C SER A 392 8.68 5.30 -10.29
N GLN A 393 8.13 6.14 -11.18
CA GLN A 393 6.70 6.49 -11.18
C GLN A 393 5.86 5.65 -12.14
N VAL A 394 6.34 4.47 -12.59
CA VAL A 394 5.72 3.71 -13.70
C VAL A 394 4.25 3.33 -13.45
N ALA A 395 3.86 3.14 -12.18
CA ALA A 395 2.52 2.73 -11.81
C ALA A 395 1.58 3.92 -11.53
N LEU A 396 2.11 5.12 -11.28
CA LEU A 396 1.31 6.29 -10.93
C LEU A 396 0.34 6.76 -12.02
N PRO A 397 0.64 6.67 -13.33
CA PRO A 397 -0.31 7.05 -14.39
C PRO A 397 -1.70 6.44 -14.25
N LEU A 398 -1.82 5.26 -13.64
CA LEU A 398 -3.09 4.60 -13.33
C LEU A 398 -4.02 5.49 -12.51
N ALA A 399 -3.51 6.13 -11.45
CA ALA A 399 -4.32 6.97 -10.57
C ALA A 399 -4.91 8.18 -11.31
N TYR A 400 -4.25 8.62 -12.38
CA TYR A 400 -4.67 9.75 -13.21
C TYR A 400 -5.58 9.35 -14.36
N TRP A 401 -5.93 8.07 -14.51
CA TRP A 401 -6.66 7.62 -15.71
C TRP A 401 -8.00 8.34 -15.86
N ARG A 402 -8.73 8.53 -14.75
CA ARG A 402 -10.00 9.27 -14.66
C ARG A 402 -9.86 10.74 -14.30
N ALA A 403 -8.65 11.23 -14.02
CA ALA A 403 -8.44 12.63 -13.65
C ALA A 403 -8.77 13.59 -14.81
N LYS A 404 -9.44 14.71 -14.51
CA LYS A 404 -9.76 15.75 -15.51
C LYS A 404 -8.50 16.40 -16.10
N SER A 405 -7.55 16.72 -15.23
CA SER A 405 -6.25 17.30 -15.58
C SER A 405 -5.12 16.36 -15.16
N LYS A 406 -4.08 16.27 -16.00
CA LYS A 406 -2.87 15.51 -15.68
C LYS A 406 -1.69 16.47 -15.49
N PRO A 407 -0.93 16.36 -14.38
CA PRO A 407 0.30 17.11 -14.22
C PRO A 407 1.37 16.61 -15.20
N ASN A 408 2.50 17.31 -15.25
CA ASN A 408 3.67 16.84 -15.98
C ASN A 408 4.19 15.54 -15.31
N MET A 409 4.05 14.40 -16.00
CA MET A 409 4.46 13.10 -15.48
C MET A 409 5.98 12.91 -15.37
N ASN A 410 6.77 13.87 -15.87
CA ASN A 410 8.23 13.89 -15.69
C ASN A 410 8.68 14.50 -14.35
N THR A 411 7.77 15.14 -13.60
CA THR A 411 8.04 15.61 -12.23
C THR A 411 7.51 14.62 -11.21
N ILE A 412 7.91 14.75 -9.94
CA ILE A 412 7.32 13.95 -8.86
C ILE A 412 5.85 14.34 -8.74
N VAL A 413 4.95 13.39 -9.03
CA VAL A 413 3.50 13.61 -8.98
C VAL A 413 2.91 13.12 -7.66
N ASN A 414 1.72 13.62 -7.29
CA ASN A 414 1.07 13.25 -6.04
C ASN A 414 -0.45 13.17 -6.25
N PRO A 415 -1.00 11.96 -6.48
CA PRO A 415 -2.41 11.77 -6.79
C PRO A 415 -3.40 12.46 -5.84
N ALA A 416 -3.07 12.52 -4.53
CA ALA A 416 -3.91 13.23 -3.57
C ALA A 416 -3.94 14.75 -3.81
N GLN A 417 -2.79 15.37 -4.09
CA GLN A 417 -2.69 16.81 -4.34
C GLN A 417 -3.23 17.17 -5.72
N ASP A 418 -3.04 16.28 -6.68
CA ASP A 418 -3.48 16.44 -8.07
C ASP A 418 -4.97 16.05 -8.26
N ASN A 419 -5.72 15.93 -7.17
CA ASN A 419 -7.17 15.67 -7.12
C ASN A 419 -7.64 14.41 -7.87
N CYS A 420 -6.84 13.34 -7.85
CA CYS A 420 -7.23 12.07 -8.45
C CYS A 420 -8.25 11.32 -7.56
N GLY A 421 -9.25 10.70 -8.18
CA GLY A 421 -10.16 9.76 -7.53
C GLY A 421 -9.64 8.32 -7.67
N LEU A 422 -9.28 7.73 -6.53
CA LEU A 422 -8.80 6.35 -6.43
C LEU A 422 -9.15 5.80 -5.04
N ILE A 423 -9.84 4.66 -5.02
CA ILE A 423 -9.98 3.76 -3.88
C ILE A 423 -9.34 2.42 -4.27
N TRP A 424 -8.53 1.85 -3.37
CA TRP A 424 -8.04 0.48 -3.53
C TRP A 424 -8.98 -0.50 -2.84
N HIS A 425 -9.45 -1.48 -3.59
CA HIS A 425 -10.07 -2.69 -3.06
C HIS A 425 -9.08 -3.84 -3.26
N ALA A 426 -8.68 -4.51 -2.18
CA ALA A 426 -7.50 -5.41 -2.17
C ALA A 426 -7.73 -6.76 -1.45
N PRO A 427 -8.74 -7.56 -1.84
CA PRO A 427 -9.07 -8.85 -1.23
C PRO A 427 -7.94 -9.89 -1.36
N LEU A 428 -7.78 -10.67 -0.29
CA LEU A 428 -7.02 -11.92 -0.33
C LEU A 428 -7.88 -13.03 -0.91
N VAL A 429 -7.37 -13.72 -1.92
CA VAL A 429 -8.07 -14.78 -2.63
C VAL A 429 -7.19 -16.03 -2.63
N PRO A 430 -7.69 -17.19 -2.17
CA PRO A 430 -6.96 -18.45 -2.28
C PRO A 430 -6.52 -18.70 -3.73
N LEU A 431 -5.27 -19.14 -3.92
CA LEU A 431 -4.73 -19.38 -5.25
C LEU A 431 -5.19 -20.74 -5.82
N THR A 432 -6.51 -20.91 -5.88
CA THR A 432 -7.16 -22.03 -6.56
C THR A 432 -7.88 -21.52 -7.81
N PRO A 433 -8.04 -22.37 -8.84
CA PRO A 433 -8.77 -21.98 -10.05
C PRO A 433 -10.19 -21.53 -9.79
N THR A 434 -10.90 -22.23 -8.90
CA THR A 434 -12.31 -21.96 -8.59
C THR A 434 -12.45 -20.63 -7.89
N ASP A 435 -11.63 -20.38 -6.85
CA ASP A 435 -11.66 -19.13 -6.09
C ASP A 435 -11.32 -17.93 -6.99
N VAL A 436 -10.26 -18.04 -7.79
CA VAL A 436 -9.85 -16.97 -8.72
C VAL A 436 -10.94 -16.69 -9.76
N ARG A 437 -11.58 -17.73 -10.33
CA ARG A 437 -12.67 -17.53 -11.30
C ARG A 437 -13.86 -16.82 -10.65
N LYS A 438 -14.28 -17.30 -9.47
CA LYS A 438 -15.41 -16.74 -8.73
C LYS A 438 -15.17 -15.27 -8.36
N HIS A 439 -13.98 -14.96 -7.86
CA HIS A 439 -13.53 -13.60 -7.59
C HIS A 439 -13.63 -12.68 -8.82
N VAL A 440 -13.10 -13.12 -9.97
CA VAL A 440 -13.16 -12.38 -11.23
C VAL A 440 -14.60 -12.13 -11.69
N GLU A 441 -15.48 -13.13 -11.55
CA GLU A 441 -16.90 -13.01 -11.89
C GLU A 441 -17.61 -11.98 -11.02
N ILE A 442 -17.37 -11.98 -9.70
CA ILE A 442 -17.93 -10.97 -8.78
C ILE A 442 -17.56 -9.56 -9.24
N ILE A 443 -16.28 -9.31 -9.53
CA ILE A 443 -15.82 -7.98 -9.95
C ILE A 443 -16.43 -7.57 -11.29
N ASN A 444 -16.46 -8.48 -12.26
CA ASN A 444 -17.02 -8.21 -13.58
C ASN A 444 -18.54 -7.96 -13.54
N ASN A 445 -19.24 -8.47 -12.53
CA ASN A 445 -20.66 -8.24 -12.32
C ASN A 445 -20.94 -6.96 -11.54
N VAL A 446 -20.25 -6.74 -10.41
CA VAL A 446 -20.52 -5.61 -9.50
C VAL A 446 -20.03 -4.28 -10.06
N CYS A 447 -18.78 -4.21 -10.56
CA CYS A 447 -18.21 -2.93 -10.97
C CYS A 447 -19.05 -2.20 -12.03
N PRO A 448 -19.51 -2.86 -13.12
CA PRO A 448 -20.31 -2.16 -14.14
C PRO A 448 -21.67 -1.64 -13.64
N GLN A 449 -22.31 -2.32 -12.68
CA GLN A 449 -23.57 -1.87 -12.08
C GLN A 449 -23.41 -0.51 -11.37
N HIS A 450 -22.22 -0.23 -10.86
CA HIS A 450 -21.85 1.04 -10.24
C HIS A 450 -21.09 1.96 -11.19
N ASN A 451 -21.12 1.75 -12.50
CA ASN A 451 -20.37 2.55 -13.47
C ASN A 451 -18.84 2.56 -13.28
N ILE A 452 -18.29 1.56 -12.61
CA ILE A 452 -16.85 1.39 -12.39
C ILE A 452 -16.29 0.37 -13.38
N ASN A 453 -15.08 0.64 -13.87
CA ASN A 453 -14.41 -0.30 -14.77
C ASN A 453 -13.79 -1.44 -13.96
N PRO A 454 -14.02 -2.72 -14.31
CA PRO A 454 -13.43 -3.86 -13.61
C PRO A 454 -11.94 -4.01 -14.01
N LEU A 455 -11.07 -3.32 -13.28
CA LEU A 455 -9.63 -3.35 -13.48
C LEU A 455 -9.03 -4.35 -12.48
N ILE A 456 -8.56 -5.51 -12.95
CA ILE A 456 -8.13 -6.59 -12.06
C ILE A 456 -6.63 -6.83 -12.22
N THR A 457 -5.91 -6.83 -11.09
CA THR A 457 -4.57 -7.41 -10.97
C THR A 457 -4.59 -8.48 -9.89
N LEU A 458 -4.14 -9.70 -10.20
CA LEU A 458 -3.80 -10.72 -9.22
C LEU A 458 -2.30 -10.67 -8.98
N THR A 459 -1.88 -10.31 -7.77
CA THR A 459 -0.49 -10.25 -7.33
C THR A 459 -0.18 -11.53 -6.56
N ILE A 460 0.58 -12.43 -7.18
CA ILE A 460 0.86 -13.77 -6.68
C ILE A 460 2.26 -13.80 -6.10
N PHE A 461 2.37 -13.70 -4.77
CA PHE A 461 3.65 -13.74 -4.05
C PHE A 461 4.00 -15.13 -3.54
N SER A 462 3.01 -15.95 -3.17
CA SER A 462 3.16 -17.35 -2.78
C SER A 462 2.22 -18.29 -3.55
N GLU A 463 2.34 -19.58 -3.28
CA GLU A 463 1.51 -20.65 -3.85
C GLU A 463 0.14 -20.79 -3.16
N GLN A 464 -0.05 -20.23 -1.97
CA GLN A 464 -1.30 -20.39 -1.21
C GLN A 464 -2.36 -19.35 -1.56
N CYS A 465 -1.95 -18.09 -1.72
CA CYS A 465 -2.86 -16.94 -1.75
C CYS A 465 -2.34 -15.87 -2.72
N CYS A 466 -3.25 -15.10 -3.29
CA CYS A 466 -2.92 -13.89 -4.01
C CYS A 466 -3.67 -12.69 -3.43
N ASP A 467 -3.01 -11.54 -3.47
CA ASP A 467 -3.65 -10.24 -3.28
C ASP A 467 -4.23 -9.81 -4.63
N SER A 468 -5.54 -9.60 -4.71
CA SER A 468 -6.14 -9.00 -5.90
C SER A 468 -6.31 -7.50 -5.70
N THR A 469 -5.61 -6.68 -6.47
CA THR A 469 -5.74 -5.21 -6.40
C THR A 469 -6.67 -4.70 -7.50
N ILE A 470 -7.80 -4.12 -7.07
CA ILE A 470 -8.83 -3.51 -7.91
C ILE A 470 -8.83 -2.00 -7.64
N PRO A 471 -8.27 -1.17 -8.55
CA PRO A 471 -8.37 0.28 -8.44
C PRO A 471 -9.76 0.74 -8.89
N LEU A 472 -10.56 1.24 -7.95
CA LEU A 472 -11.81 1.92 -8.24
C LEU A 472 -11.48 3.37 -8.58
N LEU A 473 -11.34 3.64 -9.88
CA LEU A 473 -10.96 4.95 -10.42
C LEU A 473 -12.20 5.76 -10.75
N PHE A 474 -12.22 7.01 -10.30
CA PHE A 474 -13.33 7.94 -10.51
C PHE A 474 -12.83 9.37 -10.69
N ASP A 475 -13.69 10.21 -11.23
CA ASP A 475 -13.52 11.65 -11.32
C ASP A 475 -13.99 12.29 -10.02
N LYS A 476 -13.06 12.80 -9.23
CA LYS A 476 -13.35 13.34 -7.90
C LYS A 476 -14.11 14.68 -7.94
N ASP A 477 -14.13 15.34 -9.09
CA ASP A 477 -14.93 16.55 -9.30
C ASP A 477 -16.38 16.23 -9.74
N ASP A 478 -16.74 14.95 -9.86
CA ASP A 478 -18.10 14.47 -10.10
C ASP A 478 -18.61 13.71 -8.87
N SER A 479 -19.54 14.31 -8.13
CA SER A 479 -20.08 13.71 -6.91
C SER A 479 -20.80 12.39 -7.15
N ASN A 480 -21.41 12.18 -8.33
CA ASN A 480 -22.05 10.91 -8.64
C ASN A 480 -21.01 9.82 -8.90
N ASP A 481 -19.91 10.15 -9.58
CA ASP A 481 -18.82 9.20 -9.85
C ASP A 481 -18.12 8.77 -8.54
N GLU A 482 -17.95 9.70 -7.59
CA GLU A 482 -17.46 9.39 -6.24
C GLU A 482 -18.43 8.50 -5.45
N LEU A 483 -19.74 8.82 -5.45
CA LEU A 483 -20.76 8.02 -4.77
C LEU A 483 -20.82 6.60 -5.34
N ASN A 484 -20.77 6.47 -6.66
CA ASN A 484 -20.69 5.22 -7.39
C ASN A 484 -19.47 4.39 -6.98
N ALA A 485 -18.28 5.00 -6.91
CA ALA A 485 -17.07 4.29 -6.49
C ALA A 485 -17.17 3.78 -5.04
N LYS A 486 -17.75 4.58 -4.13
CA LYS A 486 -17.97 4.19 -2.73
C LYS A 486 -19.03 3.10 -2.59
N ALA A 487 -20.10 3.16 -3.38
CA ALA A 487 -21.14 2.12 -3.43
C ALA A 487 -20.59 0.81 -3.98
N CYS A 488 -19.83 0.86 -5.09
CA CYS A 488 -19.09 -0.26 -5.64
C CYS A 488 -18.18 -0.92 -4.61
N HIS A 489 -17.40 -0.13 -3.86
CA HIS A 489 -16.51 -0.66 -2.82
C HIS A 489 -17.28 -1.40 -1.73
N ASN A 490 -18.41 -0.84 -1.25
CA ASN A 490 -19.24 -1.51 -0.24
C ASN A 490 -19.84 -2.82 -0.77
N GLU A 491 -20.33 -2.83 -2.00
CA GLU A 491 -20.93 -4.05 -2.56
C GLU A 491 -19.88 -5.12 -2.82
N LEU A 492 -18.68 -4.76 -3.31
CA LEU A 492 -17.56 -5.70 -3.43
C LEU A 492 -17.20 -6.31 -2.08
N LEU A 493 -17.03 -5.48 -1.03
CA LEU A 493 -16.76 -5.95 0.34
C LEU A 493 -17.83 -6.94 0.83
N SER A 494 -19.10 -6.70 0.51
CA SER A 494 -20.18 -7.61 0.90
C SER A 494 -20.16 -8.91 0.09
N LYS A 495 -20.09 -8.83 -1.24
CA LYS A 495 -20.20 -10.00 -2.14
C LYS A 495 -19.00 -10.92 -2.06
N GLU A 496 -17.81 -10.36 -1.94
CA GLU A 496 -16.60 -11.14 -1.71
C GLU A 496 -16.53 -11.65 -0.27
N GLY A 497 -17.05 -10.88 0.70
CA GLY A 497 -17.17 -11.31 2.08
C GLY A 497 -18.07 -12.52 2.27
N ASP A 498 -19.17 -12.64 1.50
CA ASP A 498 -20.03 -13.83 1.44
C ASP A 498 -19.25 -15.09 1.01
N GLU A 499 -18.13 -14.91 0.28
CA GLU A 499 -17.22 -15.97 -0.17
C GLU A 499 -15.98 -16.14 0.74
N GLY A 500 -15.88 -15.33 1.79
CA GLY A 500 -14.73 -15.32 2.70
C GLY A 500 -13.50 -14.59 2.16
N TYR A 501 -13.61 -13.85 1.06
CA TYR A 501 -12.51 -13.02 0.54
C TYR A 501 -12.60 -11.62 1.17
N PHE A 502 -11.57 -11.24 1.92
CA PHE A 502 -11.52 -9.95 2.60
C PHE A 502 -10.22 -9.19 2.28
N PRO A 503 -10.27 -7.85 2.20
CA PRO A 503 -9.06 -7.07 1.99
C PRO A 503 -8.05 -7.19 3.11
N TYR A 504 -6.78 -7.39 2.74
CA TYR A 504 -5.68 -7.35 3.70
C TYR A 504 -5.44 -5.92 4.25
N ARG A 505 -5.98 -4.91 3.53
CA ARG A 505 -5.85 -3.49 3.83
C ARG A 505 -7.08 -2.72 3.37
N LEU A 506 -7.55 -1.81 4.20
CA LEU A 506 -8.74 -0.99 4.00
C LEU A 506 -8.40 0.49 4.04
N GLY A 507 -9.27 1.29 3.40
CA GLY A 507 -9.27 2.73 3.57
C GLY A 507 -9.64 3.14 5.00
N VAL A 508 -9.11 4.28 5.44
CA VAL A 508 -9.41 4.85 6.77
C VAL A 508 -10.90 5.09 7.04
N ASP A 509 -11.74 5.13 6.01
CA ASP A 509 -13.20 5.26 6.09
C ASP A 509 -13.95 3.93 6.21
N LYS A 510 -13.26 2.80 6.01
CA LYS A 510 -13.84 1.45 5.98
C LYS A 510 -13.39 0.53 7.11
N MET A 511 -12.31 0.86 7.82
CA MET A 511 -11.76 0.00 8.89
C MET A 511 -12.82 -0.45 9.90
N LYS A 512 -13.73 0.45 10.30
CA LYS A 512 -14.80 0.12 11.25
C LYS A 512 -15.81 -0.92 10.75
N GLN A 513 -15.95 -1.11 9.43
CA GLN A 513 -16.99 -1.99 8.86
C GLN A 513 -16.71 -3.47 9.11
N ILE A 514 -15.45 -3.86 9.29
CA ILE A 514 -15.04 -5.25 9.56
C ILE A 514 -14.87 -5.54 11.06
N ILE A 515 -15.01 -4.51 11.90
CA ILE A 515 -14.80 -4.63 13.35
C ILE A 515 -16.15 -4.87 14.02
N ASP A 516 -16.29 -6.04 14.64
CA ASP A 516 -17.38 -6.31 15.56
C ASP A 516 -16.84 -6.34 17.00
N PRO A 517 -17.09 -5.30 17.82
CA PRO A 517 -16.57 -5.22 19.19
C PRO A 517 -17.05 -6.35 20.11
N ASN A 518 -18.02 -7.16 19.69
CA ASN A 518 -18.53 -8.28 20.47
C ASN A 518 -17.80 -9.59 20.23
N LEU A 519 -17.05 -9.72 19.13
CA LEU A 519 -16.31 -10.94 18.81
C LEU A 519 -15.00 -11.05 19.63
N PRO A 520 -14.54 -12.26 19.98
CA PRO A 520 -13.37 -12.46 20.84
C PRO A 520 -12.08 -11.78 20.37
N CYS A 521 -11.77 -11.81 19.07
CA CYS A 521 -10.56 -11.19 18.53
C CYS A 521 -10.55 -9.66 18.73
N TRP A 522 -11.70 -9.02 18.48
CA TRP A 522 -11.86 -7.58 18.62
C TRP A 522 -11.92 -7.16 20.10
N LYS A 523 -12.62 -7.93 20.94
CA LYS A 523 -12.58 -7.75 22.41
C LYS A 523 -11.16 -7.79 22.95
N PHE A 524 -10.36 -8.77 22.53
CA PHE A 524 -8.98 -8.89 22.95
C PHE A 524 -8.13 -7.69 22.49
N SER A 525 -8.24 -7.29 21.23
CA SER A 525 -7.54 -6.11 20.71
C SER A 525 -7.92 -4.82 21.44
N LYS A 526 -9.20 -4.68 21.80
CA LYS A 526 -9.72 -3.56 22.59
C LYS A 526 -9.12 -3.56 24.00
N THR A 527 -9.14 -4.70 24.69
CA THR A 527 -8.53 -4.83 26.03
C THR A 527 -7.04 -4.48 26.02
N LEU A 528 -6.29 -4.95 25.03
CA LEU A 528 -4.89 -4.58 24.87
C LEU A 528 -4.70 -3.09 24.61
N LYS A 529 -5.57 -2.49 23.79
CA LYS A 529 -5.48 -1.07 23.47
C LYS A 529 -5.81 -0.21 24.69
N GLU A 530 -6.88 -0.53 25.42
CA GLU A 530 -7.32 0.20 26.60
C GLU A 530 -6.35 0.06 27.78
N SER A 531 -5.58 -1.04 27.86
CA SER A 531 -4.60 -1.23 28.93
C SER A 531 -3.37 -0.32 28.79
N ILE A 532 -2.95 0.01 27.57
CA ILE A 532 -1.79 0.88 27.31
C ILE A 532 -2.16 2.31 26.88
N ASP A 533 -3.36 2.51 26.34
CA ASP A 533 -3.88 3.80 25.86
C ASP A 533 -5.36 3.99 26.28
N PRO A 534 -5.64 4.16 27.59
CA PRO A 534 -7.00 4.26 28.10
C PRO A 534 -7.77 5.50 27.59
N ASP A 535 -7.05 6.56 27.17
CA ASP A 535 -7.65 7.76 26.59
C ASP A 535 -7.70 7.70 25.04
N GLN A 536 -7.24 6.61 24.43
CA GLN A 536 -7.28 6.35 22.98
C GLN A 536 -6.64 7.48 22.15
N ILE A 537 -5.50 8.00 22.62
CA ILE A 537 -4.83 9.16 22.02
C ILE A 537 -4.09 8.83 20.72
N ILE A 538 -3.57 7.62 20.55
CA ILE A 538 -2.85 7.24 19.32
C ILE A 538 -3.84 6.62 18.34
N ALA A 539 -4.03 7.28 17.19
CA ALA A 539 -4.82 6.85 16.03
C ALA A 539 -6.10 6.07 16.40
N PRO A 540 -7.04 6.69 17.14
CA PRO A 540 -8.30 6.05 17.50
C PRO A 540 -9.01 5.47 16.26
N GLY A 541 -9.65 4.32 16.41
CA GLY A 541 -10.39 3.62 15.34
C GLY A 541 -9.53 2.85 14.33
N ARG A 542 -8.19 2.95 14.40
CA ARG A 542 -7.27 2.20 13.52
C ARG A 542 -7.27 0.71 13.90
N TYR A 543 -8.05 -0.10 13.17
CA TYR A 543 -8.16 -1.56 13.30
C TYR A 543 -8.33 -2.07 14.74
N THR A 544 -8.89 -1.24 15.60
CA THR A 544 -9.19 -1.54 17.00
C THR A 544 -10.56 -0.96 17.30
N PRO A 545 -11.41 -1.66 18.08
CA PRO A 545 -12.70 -1.12 18.47
C PRO A 545 -12.54 0.24 19.16
N TYR A 546 -13.26 1.23 18.64
CA TYR A 546 -13.31 2.57 19.19
C TYR A 546 -14.75 3.04 19.17
N GLN A 547 -15.23 3.52 20.30
CA GLN A 547 -16.49 4.25 20.38
C GLN A 547 -16.13 5.72 20.49
N GLU A 548 -16.47 6.50 19.46
CA GLU A 548 -16.44 7.95 19.55
C GLU A 548 -17.32 8.31 20.76
N LYS A 549 -16.77 9.01 21.76
CA LYS A 549 -17.55 9.46 22.92
C LYS A 549 -18.61 10.42 22.39
N ASP A 550 -19.81 9.89 22.17
CA ASP A 550 -20.90 10.59 21.52
C ASP A 550 -21.29 11.81 22.36
N ASN A 551 -21.27 12.98 21.74
CA ASN A 551 -21.75 14.23 22.33
C ASN A 551 -23.04 14.72 21.65
N SER A 552 -23.73 13.86 20.89
CA SER A 552 -25.09 14.15 20.41
C SER A 552 -25.82 12.88 19.99
N THR A 553 -26.79 12.47 20.78
CA THR A 553 -27.78 11.43 20.48
C THR A 553 -28.23 11.42 19.01
N ASN A 554 -27.93 10.33 18.29
CA ASN A 554 -28.83 9.82 17.26
C ASN A 554 -28.57 8.32 17.00
N PRO A 555 -29.57 7.43 17.20
CA PRO A 555 -29.36 5.99 17.05
C PRO A 555 -29.29 5.63 15.57
N SER A 556 -28.10 5.26 15.09
CA SER A 556 -27.92 4.73 13.73
C SER A 556 -28.04 3.21 13.73
N LEU A 557 -29.17 2.73 13.21
CA LEU A 557 -29.41 1.50 12.44
C LEU A 557 -28.54 0.28 12.81
N GLU A 558 -29.13 -0.60 13.61
CA GLU A 558 -28.71 -2.00 13.75
C GLU A 558 -28.69 -2.69 12.38
N ILE A 559 -27.50 -3.09 11.95
CA ILE A 559 -27.36 -4.13 10.93
C ILE A 559 -27.55 -5.46 11.66
N ASN A 560 -28.64 -6.15 11.32
CA ASN A 560 -29.04 -7.46 11.84
C ASN A 560 -27.84 -8.43 11.89
N SER A 561 -27.36 -8.75 13.09
CA SER A 561 -26.25 -9.67 13.38
C SER A 561 -26.62 -11.15 13.24
N SER A 562 -27.70 -11.49 12.52
CA SER A 562 -28.29 -12.83 12.52
C SER A 562 -27.84 -13.75 11.36
N ARG A 563 -26.66 -13.56 10.75
CA ARG A 563 -26.24 -14.40 9.59
C ARG A 563 -24.82 -14.98 9.61
N LEU A 564 -24.09 -14.92 10.72
CA LEU A 564 -22.76 -15.55 10.84
C LEU A 564 -22.77 -16.98 11.46
N GLU A 565 -23.93 -17.59 11.70
CA GLU A 565 -24.02 -18.92 12.35
C GLU A 565 -24.35 -20.10 11.42
N LYS A 566 -24.28 -19.96 10.09
CA LYS A 566 -24.48 -21.11 9.17
C LYS A 566 -23.28 -21.33 8.27
N GLY A 567 -22.19 -21.80 8.88
CA GLY A 567 -20.97 -22.19 8.18
C GLY A 567 -20.12 -23.17 8.99
N VAL A 568 -20.73 -24.04 9.78
CA VAL A 568 -20.06 -25.23 10.34
C VAL A 568 -20.78 -26.45 9.79
N ILE A 569 -20.30 -26.97 8.67
CA ILE A 569 -20.62 -28.31 8.21
C ILE A 569 -19.34 -29.13 8.38
N ASN A 570 -19.45 -30.16 9.22
CA ASN A 570 -18.48 -31.23 9.43
C ASN A 570 -17.85 -31.72 8.13
N VAL A 571 -16.52 -31.62 8.01
CA VAL A 571 -15.58 -32.73 7.72
C VAL A 571 -14.24 -32.41 8.38
#